data_AF-X1B7Y9-F1
#
_entry.id   AF-X1B7Y9-F1
#
_cell.length_a   1.000
_cell.length_b   1.000
_cell.length_c   1.000
_cell.angle_alpha   90.00
_cell.angle_beta   90.00
_cell.angle_gamma   90.00
#
_symmetry.space_group_name_H-M   'P 1'
#
loop_
_entity.id
_entity.type
_entity.pdbx_description
1 polymer ?
#
loop_
_entity_poly.entity_id
_entity_poly.type
_entity_poly.pdbx_seq_one_letter_code
_entity_poly.pdbx_strand_id
1 'polypeptide(L)'
;EYIVNFPKEKIKRSRQTRSEITNFPETVKFLDIILKNLKNNDKLFNFGHAQASKFLRRAVRIVKAKCIPKGQEVTWKDLRSSMACHLLANSWSTDEIRKRMGHSPSSRVLDKYVNYLAINRHKPKKKLFDNDVQKLKEELEKIKSREKLSNERIRRLQNSDKIFAEKMLQFLEILQDNPEASKLLVKKNFTKMKELFV
;
A
#
# COMPACT_ATOMS: atom_id res chain seq x y z
N GLU A 1 0.61 -7.99 -22.44
CA GLU A 1 1.93 -8.11 -21.79
C GLU A 1 2.69 -9.30 -22.38
N TYR A 2 4.00 -9.20 -22.53
CA TYR A 2 4.83 -10.31 -22.98
C TYR A 2 5.45 -11.03 -21.80
N ILE A 3 5.42 -12.37 -21.83
CA ILE A 3 6.14 -13.20 -20.87
C ILE A 3 7.50 -13.55 -21.47
N VAL A 4 8.57 -13.13 -20.80
CA VAL A 4 9.92 -13.56 -21.19
C VAL A 4 10.22 -14.89 -20.51
N ASN A 5 10.33 -15.96 -21.32
CA ASN A 5 10.70 -17.29 -20.84
C ASN A 5 12.21 -17.47 -20.91
N PHE A 6 12.84 -17.78 -19.78
CA PHE A 6 14.25 -18.15 -19.72
C PHE A 6 14.39 -19.66 -19.47
N PRO A 7 14.67 -20.47 -20.52
CA PRO A 7 14.80 -21.92 -20.37
C PRO A 7 16.08 -22.27 -19.62
N LYS A 8 15.97 -23.26 -18.72
CA LYS A 8 17.06 -23.74 -17.84
C LYS A 8 18.36 -24.02 -18.60
N GLU A 9 18.26 -24.65 -19.76
CA GLU A 9 19.40 -25.02 -20.62
C GLU A 9 20.27 -23.82 -21.03
N LYS A 10 19.68 -22.62 -21.12
CA LYS A 10 20.37 -21.40 -21.55
C LYS A 10 20.84 -20.53 -20.37
N ILE A 11 20.45 -20.83 -19.13
CA ILE A 11 20.85 -20.03 -17.96
C ILE A 11 21.98 -20.72 -17.20
N LYS A 12 23.20 -20.17 -17.30
CA LYS A 12 24.40 -20.71 -16.62
C LYS A 12 24.29 -20.86 -15.09
N ARG A 13 23.37 -20.16 -14.40
CA ARG A 13 23.35 -20.06 -12.92
C ARG A 13 21.99 -20.29 -12.25
N SER A 14 20.90 -20.42 -13.01
CA SER A 14 19.56 -20.65 -12.43
C SER A 14 19.17 -22.10 -12.65
N ARG A 15 18.71 -22.77 -11.58
CA ARG A 15 18.20 -24.15 -11.66
C ARG A 15 16.73 -24.24 -12.07
N GLN A 16 16.04 -23.09 -12.15
CA GLN A 16 14.62 -22.99 -12.44
C GLN A 16 14.40 -22.10 -13.67
N THR A 17 13.44 -22.53 -14.51
CA THR A 17 12.84 -21.71 -15.56
C THR A 17 12.16 -20.52 -14.91
N ARG A 18 12.35 -19.32 -15.48
CA ARG A 18 11.73 -18.10 -14.98
C ARG A 18 10.89 -17.48 -16.07
N SER A 19 9.66 -17.13 -15.71
CA SER A 19 8.77 -16.27 -16.48
C SER A 19 8.61 -14.97 -15.70
N GLU A 20 8.97 -13.86 -16.34
CA GLU A 20 8.75 -12.53 -15.76
C GLU A 20 7.71 -11.77 -16.59
N ILE A 21 6.68 -11.27 -15.91
CA ILE A 21 5.50 -10.66 -16.53
C ILE A 21 5.72 -9.16 -16.84
N THR A 22 6.63 -8.49 -16.15
CA THR A 22 6.60 -7.03 -16.07
C THR A 22 7.55 -6.34 -17.06
N ASN A 23 7.11 -6.22 -18.30
CA ASN A 23 7.69 -5.22 -19.20
C ASN A 23 7.13 -3.85 -18.83
N PHE A 24 7.98 -2.81 -18.82
CA PHE A 24 7.47 -1.45 -18.77
C PHE A 24 6.57 -1.20 -20.00
N PRO A 25 5.51 -0.37 -19.90
CA PRO A 25 4.62 -0.09 -21.04
C PRO A 25 5.39 0.33 -22.30
N GLU A 26 6.46 1.10 -22.13
CA GLU A 26 7.38 1.50 -23.19
C GLU A 26 8.08 0.30 -23.83
N THR A 27 8.50 -0.67 -23.01
CA THR A 27 9.14 -1.90 -23.50
C THR A 27 8.16 -2.74 -24.32
N VAL A 28 6.88 -2.82 -23.92
CA VAL A 28 5.85 -3.52 -24.67
C VAL A 28 5.68 -2.90 -26.07
N LYS A 29 5.62 -1.57 -26.16
CA LYS A 29 5.52 -0.86 -27.45
C LYS A 29 6.68 -1.20 -28.39
N PHE A 30 7.91 -1.26 -27.88
CA PHE A 30 9.06 -1.64 -28.70
C PHE A 30 9.03 -3.11 -29.11
N LEU A 31 8.57 -4.00 -28.21
CA LEU A 31 8.42 -5.42 -28.50
C LEU A 31 7.36 -5.65 -29.58
N ASP A 32 6.24 -4.93 -29.57
CA ASP A 32 5.20 -5.03 -30.61
C ASP A 32 5.75 -4.74 -32.01
N ILE A 33 6.59 -3.71 -32.13
CA ILE A 33 7.23 -3.32 -33.39
C ILE A 33 8.19 -4.41 -33.87
N ILE A 34 9.01 -4.96 -32.97
CA ILE A 34 10.06 -5.93 -33.32
C ILE A 34 9.45 -7.30 -33.61
N LEU A 35 8.53 -7.76 -32.77
CA LEU A 35 7.94 -9.10 -32.85
C LEU A 35 7.01 -9.27 -34.05
N LYS A 36 6.43 -8.20 -34.59
CA LYS A 36 5.59 -8.25 -35.80
C LYS A 36 6.26 -8.96 -36.99
N ASN A 37 7.58 -8.88 -37.08
CA ASN A 37 8.35 -9.43 -38.21
C ASN A 37 9.13 -10.72 -37.84
N LEU A 38 8.99 -11.23 -36.63
CA LEU A 38 9.75 -12.39 -36.15
C LEU A 38 8.91 -13.66 -36.16
N LYS A 39 9.52 -14.78 -36.55
CA LYS A 39 8.96 -16.12 -36.41
C LYS A 39 9.24 -16.68 -35.00
N ASN A 40 8.53 -17.73 -34.61
CA ASN A 40 8.59 -18.33 -33.27
C ASN A 40 10.02 -18.70 -32.78
N ASN A 41 10.92 -19.03 -33.70
CA ASN A 41 12.29 -19.45 -33.37
C ASN A 41 13.35 -18.38 -33.64
N ASP A 42 12.93 -17.20 -34.10
CA ASP A 42 13.88 -16.13 -34.39
C ASP A 42 14.38 -15.50 -33.09
N LYS A 43 15.65 -15.09 -33.09
CA LYS A 43 16.23 -14.38 -31.96
C LYS A 43 15.72 -12.95 -31.97
N LEU A 44 15.22 -12.47 -30.83
CA LEU A 44 14.85 -11.06 -30.64
C LEU A 44 16.02 -10.10 -30.97
N PHE A 45 17.24 -10.53 -30.64
CA PHE A 45 18.47 -9.83 -30.98
C PHE A 45 19.40 -10.78 -31.73
N ASN A 46 19.70 -10.47 -32.99
CA ASN A 46 20.58 -11.24 -33.86
C ASN A 46 22.07 -10.85 -33.70
N PHE A 47 22.45 -10.22 -32.60
CA PHE A 47 23.80 -9.72 -32.35
C PHE A 47 24.34 -10.17 -30.98
N GLY A 48 25.67 -10.30 -30.89
CA GLY A 48 26.36 -10.68 -29.66
C GLY A 48 26.62 -9.50 -28.70
N HIS A 49 27.15 -9.81 -27.51
CA HIS A 49 27.41 -8.84 -26.44
C HIS A 49 28.36 -7.69 -26.85
N ALA A 50 29.35 -7.98 -27.68
CA ALA A 50 30.28 -6.96 -28.17
C ALA A 50 29.57 -5.89 -29.00
N GLN A 51 28.67 -6.31 -29.89
CA GLN A 51 27.87 -5.40 -30.71
C GLN A 51 26.82 -4.67 -29.87
N ALA A 52 26.16 -5.36 -28.94
CA ALA A 52 25.26 -4.74 -27.97
C ALA A 52 25.96 -3.58 -27.22
N SER A 53 27.19 -3.81 -26.75
CA SER A 53 27.99 -2.79 -26.08
C SER A 53 28.37 -1.60 -26.97
N LYS A 54 28.48 -1.80 -28.28
CA LYS A 54 28.65 -0.68 -29.24
C LYS A 54 27.37 0.14 -29.37
N PHE A 55 26.21 -0.51 -29.45
CA PHE A 55 24.92 0.18 -29.49
C PHE A 55 24.67 1.00 -28.22
N LEU A 56 24.96 0.44 -27.04
CA LEU A 56 24.85 1.17 -25.79
C LEU A 56 25.74 2.41 -25.78
N ARG A 57 27.04 2.27 -26.11
CA ARG A 57 27.96 3.41 -26.15
C ARG A 57 27.52 4.49 -27.14
N ARG A 58 26.99 4.09 -28.31
CA ARG A 58 26.43 5.03 -29.29
C ARG A 58 25.22 5.77 -28.72
N ALA A 59 24.28 5.06 -28.09
CA ALA A 59 23.11 5.68 -27.45
C ALA A 59 23.54 6.67 -26.36
N VAL A 60 24.44 6.25 -25.46
CA VAL A 60 25.00 7.07 -24.36
C VAL A 60 25.65 8.35 -24.90
N ARG A 61 26.39 8.26 -26.01
CA ARG A 61 27.00 9.43 -26.66
C ARG A 61 25.97 10.40 -27.22
N ILE A 62 24.90 9.88 -27.85
CA ILE A 62 23.81 10.70 -28.40
C ILE A 62 23.09 11.45 -27.28
N VAL A 63 22.72 10.75 -26.20
CA VAL A 63 22.02 11.36 -25.07
C VAL A 63 22.93 12.08 -24.08
N LYS A 64 24.26 12.03 -24.29
CA LYS A 64 25.30 12.59 -23.42
C LYS A 64 25.17 12.15 -21.95
N ALA A 65 24.72 10.90 -21.72
CA ALA A 65 24.52 10.37 -20.37
C ALA A 65 25.87 10.09 -19.68
N LYS A 66 25.96 10.43 -18.40
CA LYS A 66 27.14 10.18 -17.56
C LYS A 66 26.73 9.64 -16.19
N CYS A 67 27.56 8.77 -15.62
CA CYS A 67 27.38 8.27 -14.26
C CYS A 67 27.85 9.29 -13.23
N ILE A 68 27.05 9.52 -12.20
CA ILE A 68 27.37 10.39 -11.07
C ILE A 68 27.98 9.52 -9.93
N PRO A 69 28.98 10.01 -9.18
CA PRO A 69 29.54 11.37 -9.21
C PRO A 69 30.74 11.57 -10.14
N LYS A 70 31.41 10.49 -10.56
CA LYS A 70 32.72 10.58 -11.23
C LYS A 70 32.66 10.91 -12.72
N GLY A 71 31.47 11.07 -13.31
CA GLY A 71 31.29 11.38 -14.73
C GLY A 71 31.67 10.24 -15.67
N GLN A 72 31.72 8.99 -15.18
CA GLN A 72 32.12 7.82 -15.96
C GLN A 72 31.10 7.50 -17.07
N GLU A 73 31.54 6.80 -18.12
CA GLU A 73 30.65 6.30 -19.16
C GLU A 73 29.70 5.22 -18.60
N VAL A 74 28.46 5.22 -19.08
CA VAL A 74 27.42 4.28 -18.67
C VAL A 74 27.73 2.88 -19.20
N THR A 75 27.72 1.89 -18.30
CA THR A 75 27.85 0.47 -18.64
C THR A 75 26.53 -0.29 -18.53
N TRP A 76 26.50 -1.53 -19.03
CA TRP A 76 25.36 -2.44 -18.82
C TRP A 76 25.05 -2.69 -17.34
N LYS A 77 26.09 -2.70 -16.49
CA LYS A 77 25.92 -2.84 -15.04
C LYS A 77 25.22 -1.63 -14.46
N ASP A 78 25.51 -0.43 -14.98
CA ASP A 78 24.88 0.80 -14.51
C ASP A 78 23.41 0.85 -14.91
N LEU A 79 23.06 0.44 -16.13
CA LEU A 79 21.65 0.29 -16.53
C LEU A 79 20.89 -0.66 -15.59
N ARG A 80 21.47 -1.83 -15.30
CA ARG A 80 20.91 -2.80 -14.36
C ARG A 80 20.75 -2.22 -12.96
N SER A 81 21.75 -1.47 -12.50
CA SER A 81 21.75 -0.81 -11.18
C SER A 81 20.69 0.29 -11.10
N SER A 82 20.59 1.13 -12.14
CA SER A 82 19.60 2.19 -12.26
C SER A 82 18.18 1.64 -12.30
N MET A 83 17.95 0.50 -12.96
CA MET A 83 16.66 -0.18 -12.93
C MET A 83 16.28 -0.62 -11.51
N ALA A 84 17.22 -1.20 -10.76
CA ALA A 84 16.98 -1.55 -9.36
C ALA A 84 16.66 -0.30 -8.51
N CYS A 85 17.40 0.80 -8.70
CA CYS A 85 17.12 2.06 -8.01
C CYS A 85 15.74 2.64 -8.37
N HIS A 86 15.33 2.56 -9.63
CA HIS A 86 14.01 3.01 -10.09
C HIS A 86 12.88 2.16 -9.48
N LEU A 87 13.04 0.84 -9.43
CA LEU A 87 12.07 -0.05 -8.77
C LEU A 87 11.96 0.25 -7.27
N LEU A 88 13.09 0.44 -6.58
CA LEU A 88 13.11 0.87 -5.17
C LEU A 88 12.41 2.22 -4.97
N ALA A 89 12.62 3.18 -5.89
CA ALA A 89 11.97 4.48 -5.83
C ALA A 89 10.45 4.40 -6.03
N ASN A 90 9.97 3.39 -6.76
CA ASN A 90 8.56 3.07 -6.95
C ASN A 90 8.01 2.14 -5.86
N SER A 91 8.65 2.07 -4.69
CA SER A 91 8.20 1.33 -3.52
C SER A 91 8.13 -0.20 -3.68
N TRP A 92 8.87 -0.77 -4.64
CA TRP A 92 8.99 -2.22 -4.72
C TRP A 92 9.81 -2.76 -3.55
N SER A 93 9.43 -3.94 -3.05
CA SER A 93 10.17 -4.59 -1.97
C SER A 93 11.54 -5.07 -2.45
N THR A 94 12.51 -5.11 -1.54
CA THR A 94 13.86 -5.60 -1.85
C THR A 94 13.85 -7.06 -2.33
N ASP A 95 12.92 -7.87 -1.84
CA ASP A 95 12.79 -9.29 -2.19
C ASP A 95 12.19 -9.49 -3.59
N GLU A 96 11.19 -8.69 -3.98
CA GLU A 96 10.67 -8.67 -5.35
C GLU A 96 11.76 -8.26 -6.35
N ILE A 97 12.55 -7.24 -6.02
CA ILE A 97 13.65 -6.79 -6.87
C ILE A 97 14.75 -7.87 -6.92
N ARG A 98 15.08 -8.53 -5.81
CA ARG A 98 16.04 -9.66 -5.80
C ARG A 98 15.56 -10.76 -6.75
N LYS A 99 14.30 -11.15 -6.65
CA LYS A 99 13.69 -12.19 -7.48
C LYS A 99 13.77 -11.82 -8.97
N ARG A 100 13.37 -10.59 -9.32
CA ARG A 100 13.33 -10.04 -10.68
C ARG A 100 14.70 -9.86 -11.31
N MET A 101 15.67 -9.41 -10.53
CA MET A 101 17.03 -9.22 -11.04
C MET A 101 17.81 -10.54 -11.09
N GLY A 102 17.26 -11.63 -10.57
CA GLY A 102 17.97 -12.92 -10.52
C GLY A 102 19.08 -12.97 -9.47
N HIS A 103 18.94 -12.20 -8.39
CA HIS A 103 19.83 -12.29 -7.23
C HIS A 103 19.38 -13.40 -6.28
N SER A 104 20.35 -13.99 -5.57
CA SER A 104 20.07 -14.84 -4.41
C SER A 104 19.39 -14.00 -3.32
N PRO A 105 18.46 -14.56 -2.50
CA PRO A 105 17.95 -13.89 -1.31
C PRO A 105 19.05 -13.38 -0.37
N SER A 106 20.16 -14.12 -0.27
CA SER A 106 21.34 -13.77 0.54
C SER A 106 22.27 -12.73 -0.10
N SER A 107 21.98 -12.24 -1.31
CA SER A 107 22.87 -11.34 -2.05
C SER A 107 22.85 -9.92 -1.48
N ARG A 108 24.01 -9.49 -0.94
CA ARG A 108 24.24 -8.11 -0.43
C ARG A 108 24.44 -7.04 -1.51
N VAL A 109 24.35 -7.41 -2.80
CA VAL A 109 24.56 -6.46 -3.90
C VAL A 109 23.48 -5.38 -3.93
N LEU A 110 22.22 -5.75 -3.65
CA LEU A 110 21.10 -4.81 -3.63
C LEU A 110 21.15 -3.84 -2.47
N ASP A 111 21.72 -4.27 -1.33
CA ASP A 111 21.89 -3.44 -0.15
C ASP A 111 22.75 -2.20 -0.45
N LYS A 112 23.70 -2.29 -1.39
CA LYS A 112 24.49 -1.14 -1.86
C LYS A 112 23.62 -0.07 -2.52
N TYR A 113 22.60 -0.47 -3.28
CA TYR A 113 21.68 0.45 -3.96
C TYR A 113 20.64 1.02 -2.99
N VAL A 114 20.14 0.20 -2.07
CA VAL A 114 19.28 0.65 -0.96
C VAL A 114 20.01 1.71 -0.14
N ASN A 115 21.27 1.45 0.21
CA ASN A 115 22.11 2.40 0.91
C ASN A 115 22.38 3.66 0.07
N TYR A 116 22.64 3.54 -1.23
CA TYR A 116 22.82 4.68 -2.13
C TYR A 116 21.57 5.59 -2.20
N LEU A 117 20.38 5.01 -2.31
CA LEU A 117 19.13 5.79 -2.27
C LEU A 117 18.89 6.40 -0.88
N ALA A 118 19.29 5.70 0.20
CA ALA A 118 19.25 6.21 1.56
C ALA A 118 20.34 7.30 1.84
N ILE A 119 21.34 7.45 0.97
CA ILE A 119 22.40 8.49 1.03
C ILE A 119 21.91 9.85 0.50
N ASN A 120 20.66 9.99 0.02
CA ASN A 120 19.97 11.29 0.06
C ASN A 120 19.74 11.71 1.53
N ARG A 121 20.82 12.01 2.26
CA ARG A 121 20.87 12.30 3.70
C ARG A 121 20.05 13.53 4.11
N HIS A 122 19.73 14.41 3.15
CA HIS A 122 18.92 15.61 3.35
C HIS A 122 17.45 15.46 2.95
N LYS A 123 17.07 14.36 2.28
CA LYS A 123 15.66 14.02 2.18
C LYS A 123 15.33 13.14 3.39
N PRO A 124 14.20 13.37 4.08
CA PRO A 124 13.77 12.43 5.10
C PRO A 124 13.74 11.05 4.45
N LYS A 125 14.35 10.05 5.11
CA LYS A 125 14.30 8.67 4.65
C LYS A 125 12.83 8.40 4.33
N LYS A 126 12.49 8.09 3.07
CA LYS A 126 11.21 7.45 2.74
C LYS A 126 11.22 6.04 3.30
N LYS A 127 11.36 5.93 4.62
CA LYS A 127 11.10 4.73 5.41
C LYS A 127 9.59 4.64 5.44
N LEU A 128 8.97 3.68 4.74
CA LEU A 128 7.70 3.04 5.14
C LEU A 128 6.52 3.96 5.52
N PHE A 129 6.65 5.27 5.30
CA PHE A 129 5.79 6.30 5.85
C PHE A 129 4.52 6.37 5.04
N ASP A 130 4.56 5.96 3.78
CA ASP A 130 3.34 5.84 2.98
C ASP A 130 2.49 4.66 3.48
N ASN A 131 3.09 3.54 3.92
CA ASN A 131 2.33 2.45 4.54
C ASN A 131 1.85 2.80 5.94
N ASP A 132 2.67 3.46 6.76
CA ASP A 132 2.26 3.90 8.09
C ASP A 132 1.24 5.04 8.01
N VAL A 133 1.36 5.98 7.07
CA VAL A 133 0.36 7.04 6.84
C VAL A 133 -0.91 6.47 6.24
N GLN A 134 -0.84 5.51 5.33
CA GLN A 134 -2.03 4.82 4.81
C GLN A 134 -2.72 4.06 5.95
N LYS A 135 -1.96 3.33 6.77
CA LYS A 135 -2.47 2.61 7.94
C LYS A 135 -3.01 3.56 9.00
N LEU A 136 -2.35 4.68 9.27
CA LEU A 136 -2.82 5.73 10.17
C LEU A 136 -4.07 6.42 9.61
N LYS A 137 -4.19 6.61 8.29
CA LYS A 137 -5.42 7.11 7.65
C LYS A 137 -6.56 6.11 7.79
N GLU A 138 -6.30 4.83 7.58
CA GLU A 138 -7.28 3.76 7.78
C GLU A 138 -7.69 3.62 9.25
N GLU A 139 -6.76 3.75 10.19
CA GLU A 139 -7.02 3.74 11.63
C GLU A 139 -7.79 5.01 12.05
N LEU A 140 -7.45 6.18 11.52
CA LEU A 140 -8.16 7.44 11.76
C LEU A 140 -9.60 7.37 11.26
N GLU A 141 -9.85 6.81 10.06
CA GLU A 141 -11.21 6.60 9.54
C GLU A 141 -12.01 5.60 10.39
N LYS A 142 -11.36 4.54 10.89
CA LYS A 142 -11.97 3.61 11.85
C LYS A 142 -12.30 4.29 13.18
N ILE A 143 -11.46 5.20 13.67
CA ILE A 143 -11.71 5.95 14.91
C ILE A 143 -12.85 6.96 14.71
N LYS A 144 -12.83 7.74 13.62
CA LYS A 144 -13.91 8.69 13.28
C LYS A 144 -15.27 8.01 13.16
N SER A 145 -15.34 6.85 12.49
CA SER A 145 -16.58 6.09 12.38
C SER A 145 -17.07 5.56 13.73
N ARG A 146 -16.17 5.09 14.60
CA ARG A 146 -16.50 4.71 15.99
C ARG A 146 -16.98 5.89 16.82
N GLU A 147 -16.31 7.03 16.72
CA GLU A 147 -16.67 8.25 17.45
C GLU A 147 -18.03 8.78 16.98
N LYS A 148 -18.30 8.76 15.68
CA LYS A 148 -19.62 9.13 15.13
C LYS A 148 -20.73 8.23 15.68
N LEU A 149 -20.51 6.90 15.70
CA LEU A 149 -21.46 5.95 16.30
C LEU A 149 -21.64 6.19 17.81
N SER A 150 -20.56 6.50 18.53
CA SER A 150 -20.62 6.83 19.95
C SER A 150 -21.42 8.11 20.20
N ASN A 151 -21.18 9.15 19.41
CA ASN A 151 -21.89 10.43 19.50
C ASN A 151 -23.37 10.28 19.14
N GLU A 152 -23.71 9.44 18.16
CA GLU A 152 -25.10 9.10 17.88
C GLU A 152 -25.77 8.36 19.04
N ARG A 153 -25.09 7.43 19.71
CA ARG A 153 -25.61 6.75 20.92
C ARG A 153 -25.84 7.73 22.06
N ILE A 154 -24.89 8.63 22.32
CA ILE A 154 -25.03 9.66 23.36
C ILE A 154 -26.20 10.59 23.04
N ARG A 155 -26.35 11.03 21.78
CA ARG A 155 -27.51 11.84 21.36
C ARG A 155 -28.84 11.13 21.54
N ARG A 156 -28.91 9.82 21.24
CA ARG A 156 -30.12 9.03 21.47
C ARG A 156 -30.46 8.93 22.95
N LEU A 157 -29.46 8.72 23.81
CA LEU A 157 -29.63 8.71 25.26
C LEU A 157 -30.10 10.07 25.79
N GLN A 158 -29.46 11.16 25.38
CA GLN A 158 -29.88 12.51 25.78
C GLN A 158 -31.31 12.84 25.32
N ASN A 159 -31.70 12.39 24.12
CA ASN A 159 -33.07 12.56 23.64
C ASN A 159 -34.05 11.67 24.42
N SER A 160 -33.71 10.43 24.76
CA SER A 160 -34.56 9.61 25.61
C SER A 160 -34.70 10.19 27.02
N ASP A 161 -33.64 10.75 27.58
CA ASP A 161 -33.65 11.38 28.90
C ASP A 161 -34.52 12.64 28.90
N LYS A 162 -34.45 13.46 27.82
CA LYS A 162 -35.33 14.60 27.63
C LYS A 162 -36.80 14.19 27.52
N ILE A 163 -37.11 13.20 26.68
CA ILE A 163 -38.48 12.69 26.52
C ILE A 163 -38.98 12.10 27.85
N PHE A 164 -38.11 11.41 28.59
CA PHE A 164 -38.44 10.89 29.92
C PHE A 164 -38.73 12.02 30.91
N ALA A 165 -37.89 13.06 30.95
CA ALA A 165 -38.09 14.23 31.81
C ALA A 165 -39.40 14.96 31.47
N GLU A 166 -39.70 15.17 30.19
CA GLU A 166 -40.96 15.78 29.74
C GLU A 166 -42.18 14.94 30.14
N LYS A 167 -42.13 13.61 29.95
CA LYS A 167 -43.20 12.70 30.37
C LYS A 167 -43.35 12.65 31.89
N MET A 168 -42.25 12.74 32.64
CA MET A 168 -42.27 12.81 34.10
C MET A 168 -42.90 14.12 34.59
N LEU A 169 -42.60 15.24 33.94
CA LEU A 169 -43.24 16.53 34.25
C LEU A 169 -44.75 16.48 33.96
N GLN A 170 -45.15 15.97 32.79
CA GLN A 170 -46.57 15.77 32.46
C GLN A 170 -47.26 14.83 33.46
N PHE A 171 -46.60 13.76 33.90
CA PHE A 171 -47.12 12.87 34.92
C PHE A 171 -47.30 13.58 36.27
N LEU A 172 -46.33 14.41 36.68
CA LEU A 172 -46.45 15.22 37.90
C LEU A 172 -47.58 16.24 37.82
N GLU A 173 -47.77 16.89 36.67
CA GLU A 173 -48.90 17.81 36.43
C GLU A 173 -50.25 17.08 36.55
N ILE A 174 -50.40 15.92 35.90
CA ILE A 174 -51.61 15.08 36.02
C ILE A 174 -51.88 14.66 37.47
N LEU A 175 -50.83 14.37 38.25
CA LEU A 175 -50.95 14.03 39.67
C LEU A 175 -51.30 15.23 40.56
N GLN A 176 -50.90 16.44 40.18
CA GLN A 176 -51.29 17.68 40.87
C GLN A 176 -52.76 18.02 40.59
N ASP A 177 -53.23 17.82 39.36
CA ASP A 177 -54.62 18.08 38.97
C ASP A 177 -55.61 17.04 39.54
N ASN A 178 -55.14 15.86 39.96
CA ASN A 178 -56.00 14.81 40.53
C ASN A 178 -55.43 14.21 41.84
N PRO A 179 -55.61 14.89 42.99
CA PRO A 179 -55.02 14.51 44.26
C PRO A 179 -55.55 13.18 44.84
N GLU A 180 -56.77 12.76 44.47
CA GLU A 180 -57.36 11.48 44.85
C GLU A 180 -56.62 10.30 44.18
N ALA A 181 -56.32 10.42 42.88
CA ALA A 181 -55.56 9.42 42.12
C ALA A 181 -54.11 9.26 42.64
N SER A 182 -53.50 10.37 43.05
CA SER A 182 -52.15 10.42 43.62
C SER A 182 -52.04 9.64 44.94
N LYS A 183 -53.02 9.80 45.85
CA LYS A 183 -53.12 9.03 47.11
C LYS A 183 -53.28 7.53 46.87
N LEU A 184 -54.07 7.14 45.87
CA LEU A 184 -54.32 5.73 45.53
C LEU A 184 -53.05 5.05 44.95
N LEU A 185 -52.28 5.76 44.12
CA LEU A 185 -51.03 5.29 43.52
C LEU A 185 -49.93 5.07 44.57
N VAL A 186 -49.74 6.02 45.49
CA VAL A 186 -48.78 5.89 46.60
C VAL A 186 -49.14 4.69 47.47
N LYS A 187 -50.43 4.52 47.80
CA LYS A 187 -50.91 3.40 48.61
C LYS A 187 -50.64 2.06 47.94
N LYS A 188 -50.92 1.92 46.64
CA LYS A 188 -50.72 0.67 45.88
C LYS A 188 -49.24 0.31 45.69
N ASN A 189 -48.37 1.31 45.48
CA ASN A 189 -46.93 1.10 45.34
C ASN A 189 -46.26 0.79 46.69
N PHE A 190 -46.74 1.35 47.81
CA PHE A 190 -46.29 0.98 49.14
C PHE A 190 -46.60 -0.49 49.48
N THR A 191 -47.76 -0.99 49.07
CA THR A 191 -48.12 -2.40 49.24
C THR A 191 -47.20 -3.31 48.42
N LYS A 192 -46.94 -2.98 47.16
CA LYS A 192 -46.01 -3.71 46.29
C LYS A 192 -44.56 -3.70 46.79
N MET A 193 -44.09 -2.58 47.36
CA MET A 193 -42.77 -2.54 47.97
C MET A 193 -42.71 -3.39 49.24
N LYS A 194 -43.76 -3.40 50.07
CA LYS A 194 -43.85 -4.33 51.21
C LYS A 194 -43.79 -5.79 50.77
N GLU A 195 -44.44 -6.15 49.66
CA GLU A 195 -44.40 -7.51 49.08
C GLU A 195 -43.03 -7.90 48.50
N LEU A 196 -42.16 -6.94 48.17
CA LEU A 196 -40.81 -7.18 47.64
C LEU A 196 -39.73 -7.27 48.73
N PHE A 197 -40.03 -6.81 49.95
CA PHE A 197 -39.11 -6.75 51.10
C PHE A 197 -39.53 -7.66 52.26
N VAL A 198 -40.54 -8.52 52.07
CA VAL A 198 -40.95 -9.62 52.96
C VAL A 198 -40.74 -10.93 52.22
#